data_AF-A0A1V8TPA7-F1
#
_entry.id   AF-A0A1V8TPA7-F1
#
_cell.length_a   1.000
_cell.length_b   1.000
_cell.length_c   1.000
_cell.angle_alpha   90.00
_cell.angle_beta   90.00
_cell.angle_gamma   90.00
#
_symmetry.space_group_name_H-M   'P 1'
#
loop_
_entity.id
_entity.type
_entity.pdbx_description
1 polymer ?
#
loop_
_entity_poly.entity_id
_entity_poly.type
_entity_poly.pdbx_seq_one_letter_code
_entity_poly.pdbx_strand_id
1 'polypeptide(L)'
;MSHMQVDAPPSTSPDDWSVVTDANERRKIQNRIAQRKFRDKARHQQEEAIRSADNQAKAAGSYTPVEPDDVDTGDEEGLPWGSLSLRHIIATGRAKEQSSRETSVYAAASRAGGSSRLGLHLVDQYARSTPAWTFWRTGIQWPAVPPSVQLPSQRESMPPLTRQSSGAGVTRHDMR
;
A
#
# COMPACT_ATOMS: atom_id res chain seq x y z
N MET A 1 13.54 -41.04 16.79
CA MET A 1 12.53 -40.17 17.43
C MET A 1 11.74 -39.52 16.31
N SER A 2 10.58 -40.09 15.99
CA SER A 2 9.73 -39.65 14.88
C SER A 2 9.02 -38.36 15.28
N HIS A 3 9.30 -37.26 14.57
CA HIS A 3 8.55 -36.02 14.69
C HIS A 3 7.13 -36.26 14.17
N MET A 4 6.19 -36.53 15.08
CA MET A 4 4.77 -36.56 14.74
C MET A 4 4.32 -35.12 14.52
N GLN A 5 4.11 -34.79 13.24
CA GLN A 5 3.38 -33.61 12.80
C GLN A 5 1.96 -33.72 13.35
N VAL A 6 1.65 -32.91 14.37
CA VAL A 6 0.28 -32.80 14.87
C VAL A 6 -0.43 -31.81 13.96
N ASP A 7 -1.04 -32.30 12.89
CA ASP A 7 -2.00 -31.50 12.14
C ASP A 7 -3.14 -31.13 13.09
N ALA A 8 -3.23 -29.85 13.43
CA ALA A 8 -4.33 -29.33 14.22
C ALA A 8 -5.66 -29.72 13.54
N PRO A 9 -6.71 -30.12 14.29
CA PRO A 9 -8.02 -30.39 13.71
C PRO A 9 -8.46 -29.18 12.87
N PRO A 10 -9.24 -29.36 11.79
CA PRO A 10 -9.72 -28.26 10.96
C PRO A 10 -10.32 -27.22 11.88
N SER A 11 -9.59 -26.11 12.04
CA SER A 11 -9.80 -25.24 13.18
C SER A 11 -11.20 -24.66 13.04
N THR A 12 -12.10 -25.01 13.97
CA THR A 12 -13.35 -24.26 14.17
C THR A 12 -13.02 -22.94 14.83
N SER A 13 -12.06 -22.21 14.25
CA SER A 13 -11.71 -20.88 14.71
C SER A 13 -12.95 -20.02 14.47
N PRO A 14 -13.34 -19.16 15.42
CA PRO A 14 -14.49 -18.29 15.25
C PRO A 14 -14.33 -17.35 14.04
N ASP A 15 -13.11 -17.23 13.51
CA ASP A 15 -12.77 -16.40 12.36
C ASP A 15 -12.79 -17.17 11.03
N ASP A 16 -13.11 -18.47 11.02
CA ASP A 16 -13.23 -19.25 9.79
C ASP A 16 -14.63 -19.07 9.16
N TRP A 17 -14.71 -18.17 8.18
CA TRP A 17 -15.92 -17.88 7.42
C TRP A 17 -16.07 -18.76 6.16
N SER A 18 -15.07 -19.60 5.85
CA SER A 18 -15.07 -20.44 4.65
C SER A 18 -16.08 -21.59 4.74
N VAL A 19 -16.32 -22.09 5.96
CA VAL A 19 -17.23 -23.21 6.28
C VAL A 19 -18.67 -22.75 6.50
N VAL A 20 -18.92 -21.42 6.52
CA VAL A 20 -20.25 -20.87 6.81
C VAL A 20 -21.13 -20.83 5.55
N THR A 21 -22.24 -21.59 5.59
CA THR A 21 -23.22 -21.71 4.49
C THR A 21 -24.14 -20.50 4.37
N ASP A 22 -24.54 -19.87 5.50
CA ASP A 22 -25.38 -18.68 5.48
C ASP A 22 -24.59 -17.40 5.11
N ALA A 23 -25.13 -16.63 4.17
CA ALA A 23 -24.51 -15.42 3.67
C ALA A 23 -24.46 -14.30 4.72
N ASN A 24 -25.50 -14.18 5.56
CA ASN A 24 -25.55 -13.14 6.60
C ASN A 24 -24.54 -13.42 7.71
N GLU A 25 -24.46 -14.65 8.20
CA GLU A 25 -23.46 -15.05 9.19
C GLU A 25 -22.03 -14.89 8.67
N ARG A 26 -21.77 -15.30 7.42
CA ARG A 26 -20.47 -15.06 6.76
C ARG A 26 -20.10 -13.58 6.77
N ARG A 27 -21.05 -12.70 6.45
CA ARG A 27 -20.80 -11.25 6.39
C ARG A 27 -20.46 -10.66 7.76
N LYS A 28 -21.12 -11.13 8.84
CA LYS A 28 -20.80 -10.72 10.22
C LYS A 28 -19.37 -11.11 10.61
N ILE A 29 -18.95 -12.34 10.30
CA ILE A 29 -17.60 -12.82 10.59
C ILE A 29 -16.55 -12.01 9.81
N GLN A 30 -16.80 -11.75 8.52
CA GLN A 30 -15.92 -10.90 7.72
C GLN A 30 -15.77 -9.49 8.30
N ASN A 31 -16.88 -8.85 8.68
CA ASN A 31 -16.83 -7.51 9.29
C ASN A 31 -16.06 -7.52 10.61
N ARG A 32 -16.24 -8.56 11.45
CA ARG A 32 -15.47 -8.71 12.69
C ARG A 32 -13.97 -8.81 12.43
N ILE A 33 -13.57 -9.63 11.46
CA ILE A 33 -12.15 -9.80 11.09
C ILE A 33 -11.59 -8.51 10.49
N ALA A 34 -12.33 -7.87 9.59
CA ALA A 34 -11.93 -6.61 8.98
C ALA A 34 -11.74 -5.52 10.04
N GLN A 35 -12.68 -5.40 10.99
CA GLN A 35 -12.59 -4.43 12.08
C GLN A 35 -11.40 -4.71 13.00
N ARG A 36 -11.16 -5.98 13.34
CA ARG A 36 -9.99 -6.39 14.12
C ARG A 36 -8.70 -6.00 13.40
N LYS A 37 -8.55 -6.40 12.13
CA LYS A 37 -7.37 -6.06 11.30
C LYS A 37 -7.18 -4.55 11.14
N PHE A 38 -8.27 -3.80 10.99
CA PHE A 38 -8.22 -2.34 10.91
C PHE A 38 -7.65 -1.73 12.19
N ARG A 39 -8.16 -2.17 13.35
CA ARG A 39 -7.68 -1.72 14.67
C ARG A 39 -6.23 -2.16 14.92
N ASP A 40 -5.87 -3.37 14.52
CA ASP A 40 -4.50 -3.88 14.65
C ASP A 40 -3.53 -3.09 13.79
N LYS A 41 -3.91 -2.77 12.54
CA LYS A 41 -3.11 -1.94 11.64
C LYS A 41 -2.96 -0.52 12.18
N ALA A 42 -4.02 0.08 12.72
CA ALA A 42 -3.95 1.41 13.32
C ALA A 42 -2.99 1.45 14.52
N ARG A 43 -3.04 0.44 15.40
CA ARG A 43 -2.11 0.30 16.52
C ARG A 43 -0.67 0.11 16.05
N HIS A 44 -0.47 -0.75 15.04
CA HIS A 44 0.85 -0.98 14.46
C HIS A 44 1.43 0.29 13.83
N GLN A 45 0.62 1.06 13.09
CA GLN A 45 1.06 2.31 12.49
C GLN A 45 1.47 3.34 13.55
N GLN A 46 0.73 3.41 14.67
CA GLN A 46 1.10 4.28 15.78
C GLN A 46 2.44 3.85 16.40
N GLU A 47 2.62 2.56 16.66
CA GLU A 47 3.87 2.03 17.20
C GLU A 47 5.05 2.24 16.25
N GLU A 48 4.85 2.04 14.95
CA GLU A 48 5.85 2.26 13.92
C GLU A 48 6.23 3.74 13.81
N ALA A 49 5.26 4.65 13.90
CA ALA A 49 5.53 6.08 13.95
C ALA A 49 6.35 6.47 15.19
N ILE A 50 6.04 5.91 16.36
CA ILE A 50 6.81 6.13 17.60
C ILE A 50 8.24 5.60 17.44
N ARG A 51 8.40 4.37 16.94
CA ARG A 51 9.72 3.77 16.71
C ARG A 51 10.52 4.57 15.70
N SER A 52 9.90 5.04 14.61
CA SER A 52 10.58 5.85 13.61
C SER A 52 11.00 7.20 14.16
N ALA A 53 10.17 7.86 14.98
CA ALA A 53 10.51 9.12 15.61
C ALA A 53 11.65 8.97 16.62
N ASP A 54 11.62 7.92 17.44
CA ASP A 54 12.69 7.60 18.40
C ASP A 54 14.00 7.26 17.66
N ASN A 55 13.92 6.46 16.58
CA ASN A 55 15.07 6.17 15.75
C ASN A 55 15.61 7.44 15.08
N GLN A 56 14.77 8.33 14.56
CA GLN A 56 15.20 9.58 13.98
C GLN A 56 15.91 10.47 15.02
N ALA A 57 15.36 10.56 16.24
CA ALA A 57 15.96 11.31 17.33
C ALA A 57 17.34 10.76 17.75
N LYS A 58 17.47 9.43 17.83
CA LYS A 58 18.74 8.76 18.18
C LYS A 58 19.75 8.79 17.03
N ALA A 59 19.30 8.54 15.81
CA ALA A 59 20.14 8.53 14.61
C ALA A 59 20.74 9.91 14.31
N ALA A 60 20.06 11.01 14.66
CA ALA A 60 20.57 12.36 14.50
C ALA A 60 21.89 12.61 15.25
N GLY A 61 22.19 11.84 16.31
CA GLY A 61 23.45 11.93 17.05
C GLY A 61 24.40 10.75 16.83
N SER A 62 23.89 9.54 16.57
CA SER A 62 24.71 8.32 16.59
C SER A 62 25.46 7.99 15.28
N TYR A 63 25.09 8.58 14.15
CA TYR A 63 25.74 8.32 12.85
C TYR A 63 26.55 9.50 12.31
N THR A 64 26.74 10.56 13.10
CA THR A 64 27.55 11.71 12.68
C THR A 64 29.03 11.30 12.68
N PRO A 65 29.69 11.24 11.52
CA PRO A 65 31.12 10.96 11.48
C PRO A 65 31.86 12.09 12.20
N VAL A 66 32.82 11.74 13.05
CA VAL A 66 33.67 12.71 13.78
C VAL A 66 34.33 13.66 12.78
N GLU A 67 34.19 14.97 12.98
CA GLU A 67 34.89 15.94 12.14
C GLU A 67 36.38 16.00 12.53
N PRO A 68 37.29 16.28 11.59
CA PRO A 68 38.71 16.41 11.89
C PRO A 68 39.01 17.42 13.00
N ASP A 69 38.15 18.43 13.14
CA ASP A 69 38.29 19.52 14.13
C ASP A 69 37.70 19.17 15.51
N ASP A 70 36.86 18.13 15.59
CA ASP A 70 36.30 17.61 16.86
C ASP A 70 37.26 16.64 17.57
N VAL A 71 38.34 16.23 16.90
CA VAL A 71 39.35 15.33 17.46
C VAL A 71 40.31 16.14 18.32
N ASP A 72 40.12 16.06 19.64
CA ASP A 72 41.06 16.62 20.61
C ASP A 72 42.36 15.81 20.57
N THR A 73 43.37 16.34 19.88
CA THR A 73 44.74 15.84 19.92
C THR A 73 45.44 16.41 21.15
N GLY A 74 44.92 16.09 22.33
CA GLY A 74 45.60 16.40 23.58
C GLY A 74 46.97 15.76 23.55
N ASP A 75 48.01 16.60 23.60
CA ASP A 75 49.44 16.31 23.60
C ASP A 75 49.76 14.82 23.46
N GLU A 76 50.01 14.41 22.21
CA GLU A 76 50.37 13.03 21.81
C GLU A 76 51.80 12.70 22.32
N GLU A 77 51.92 12.67 23.63
CA GLU A 77 53.11 12.40 24.42
C GLU A 77 53.25 10.88 24.55
N GLY A 78 54.35 10.31 24.03
CA GLY A 78 54.74 8.97 24.48
C GLY A 78 55.73 8.20 23.61
N LEU A 79 55.90 8.54 22.33
CA LEU A 79 56.83 7.80 21.46
C LEU A 79 57.80 8.74 20.73
N PRO A 80 59.11 8.41 20.71
CA PRO A 80 60.15 9.29 20.14
C PRO A 80 60.07 9.45 18.61
N TRP A 81 59.19 8.69 17.96
CA TRP A 81 58.88 8.74 16.53
C TRP A 81 57.55 9.45 16.23
N GLY A 82 56.91 10.01 17.26
CA GLY A 82 55.57 10.58 17.16
C GLY A 82 54.47 9.52 17.11
N SER A 83 53.24 9.93 17.38
CA SER A 83 52.06 9.10 17.26
C SER A 83 51.38 9.27 15.90
N LEU A 84 50.31 8.49 15.66
CA LEU A 84 49.50 8.60 14.45
C LEU A 84 48.49 9.76 14.60
N SER A 85 48.60 10.79 13.74
CA SER A 85 47.63 11.89 13.73
C SER A 85 46.28 11.44 13.20
N LEU A 86 45.34 11.14 14.11
CA LEU A 86 43.97 10.74 13.77
C LEU A 86 43.25 11.81 12.95
N ARG A 87 43.48 13.09 13.28
CA ARG A 87 42.99 14.26 12.53
C ARG A 87 43.41 14.21 11.06
N HIS A 88 44.68 13.90 10.78
CA HIS A 88 45.18 13.78 9.41
C HIS A 88 44.56 12.58 8.67
N ILE A 89 44.42 11.44 9.33
CA ILE A 89 43.79 10.23 8.76
C ILE A 89 42.33 10.50 8.38
N ILE A 90 41.57 11.18 9.25
CA ILE A 90 40.16 11.50 9.02
C ILE A 90 40.02 12.52 7.88
N ALA A 91 40.82 13.59 7.88
CA ALA A 91 40.79 14.62 6.84
C ALA A 91 41.11 14.06 5.44
N THR A 92 42.16 13.24 5.36
CA THR A 92 42.56 12.60 4.09
C THR A 92 41.54 11.57 3.60
N GLY A 93 40.95 10.79 4.52
CA GLY A 93 39.86 9.87 4.21
C GLY A 93 38.64 10.58 3.63
N ARG A 94 38.21 11.70 4.25
CA ARG A 94 37.08 12.53 3.78
C ARG A 94 37.31 13.11 2.39
N ALA A 95 38.48 13.69 2.13
CA ALA A 95 38.81 14.26 0.83
C ALA A 95 38.76 13.20 -0.29
N LYS A 96 39.21 11.98 0.03
CA LYS A 96 39.14 10.83 -0.89
C LYS A 96 37.72 10.32 -1.11
N GLU A 97 36.88 10.32 -0.07
CA GLU A 97 35.47 9.94 -0.19
C GLU A 97 34.69 10.96 -1.03
N GLN A 98 34.90 12.25 -0.79
CA GLN A 98 34.23 13.34 -1.54
C GLN A 98 34.54 13.25 -3.04
N SER A 99 35.81 13.11 -3.41
CA SER A 99 36.21 12.93 -4.81
C SER A 99 35.63 11.66 -5.45
N SER A 100 35.52 10.56 -4.69
CA SER A 100 34.89 9.32 -5.17
C SER A 100 33.38 9.46 -5.38
N ARG A 101 32.69 10.19 -4.49
CA ARG A 101 31.26 10.51 -4.62
C ARG A 101 31.00 11.40 -5.84
N GLU A 102 31.77 12.45 -6.03
CA GLU A 102 31.65 13.34 -7.19
C GLU A 102 31.88 12.59 -8.51
N THR A 103 32.88 11.71 -8.57
CA THR A 103 33.17 10.87 -9.73
C THR A 103 32.03 9.90 -10.03
N SER A 104 31.47 9.25 -9.01
CA SER A 104 30.37 8.29 -9.17
C SER A 104 29.05 8.95 -9.54
N VAL A 105 28.73 10.11 -8.99
CA VAL A 105 27.55 10.91 -9.36
C VAL A 105 27.67 11.39 -10.80
N TYR A 106 28.84 11.89 -11.22
CA TYR A 106 29.10 12.27 -12.61
C TYR A 106 28.97 11.07 -13.56
N ALA A 107 29.44 9.89 -13.15
CA ALA A 107 29.29 8.63 -13.90
C ALA A 107 27.85 8.08 -13.92
N ALA A 108 27.00 8.43 -12.96
CA ALA A 108 25.59 8.04 -12.91
C ALA A 108 24.71 9.00 -13.73
N ALA A 109 24.96 10.31 -13.63
CA ALA A 109 24.26 11.35 -14.38
C ALA A 109 24.55 11.24 -15.89
N SER A 110 25.79 10.91 -16.27
CA SER A 110 26.16 10.66 -17.68
C SER A 110 25.50 9.41 -18.28
N ARG A 111 24.92 8.51 -17.47
CA ARG A 111 24.14 7.33 -17.93
C ARG A 111 22.64 7.57 -17.99
N ALA A 112 22.15 8.72 -17.51
CA ALA A 112 20.73 9.08 -17.49
C ALA A 112 20.26 9.83 -18.76
N GLY A 113 21.16 10.10 -19.71
CA GLY A 113 20.89 10.89 -20.92
C GLY A 113 20.68 10.08 -22.20
N GLY A 114 19.97 8.95 -22.14
CA GLY A 114 19.77 8.11 -23.33
C GLY A 114 18.66 7.07 -23.16
N SER A 115 17.42 7.49 -23.39
CA SER A 115 16.24 6.62 -23.49
C SER A 115 16.38 5.67 -24.69
N SER A 116 16.84 4.44 -24.45
CA SER A 116 16.74 3.31 -25.40
C SER A 116 16.84 1.96 -24.69
N ARG A 117 16.18 1.83 -23.54
CA ARG A 117 15.94 0.52 -22.93
C ARG A 117 14.46 0.21 -23.04
N LEU A 118 14.14 -0.71 -23.96
CA LEU A 118 12.82 -1.23 -24.34
C LEU A 118 11.96 -1.77 -23.16
N GLY A 119 12.40 -1.61 -21.89
CA GLY A 119 11.74 -2.13 -20.70
C GLY A 119 10.81 -1.16 -19.97
N LEU A 120 10.81 0.14 -20.28
CA LEU A 120 9.94 1.13 -19.60
C LEU A 120 8.67 1.50 -20.39
N HIS A 121 8.54 1.10 -21.66
CA HIS A 121 7.35 1.39 -22.47
C HIS A 121 6.17 0.44 -22.15
N LEU A 122 6.42 -0.73 -21.57
CA LEU A 122 5.35 -1.69 -21.26
C LEU A 122 4.43 -1.21 -20.13
N VAL A 123 4.96 -0.42 -19.19
CA VAL A 123 4.21 0.05 -18.02
C VAL A 123 3.29 1.23 -18.38
N ASP A 124 3.72 2.13 -19.26
CA ASP A 124 2.89 3.29 -19.66
C ASP A 124 1.67 2.86 -20.49
N GLN A 125 1.79 1.78 -21.29
CA GLN A 125 0.66 1.25 -22.06
C GLN A 125 -0.43 0.64 -21.16
N TYR A 126 -0.05 0.04 -20.03
CA TYR A 126 -1.00 -0.52 -19.05
C TYR A 126 -1.67 0.58 -18.21
N ALA A 127 -0.93 1.63 -17.85
CA ALA A 127 -1.43 2.77 -17.09
C ALA A 127 -2.47 3.61 -17.87
N ARG A 128 -2.37 3.63 -19.21
CA ARG A 128 -3.34 4.30 -20.10
C ARG A 128 -4.52 3.41 -20.50
N SER A 129 -4.46 2.10 -20.24
CA SER A 129 -5.58 1.20 -20.52
C SER A 129 -6.72 1.45 -19.53
N THR A 130 -7.94 1.58 -20.03
CA THR A 130 -9.12 1.77 -19.19
C THR A 130 -9.32 0.51 -18.34
N PRO A 131 -9.27 0.61 -17.00
CA PRO A 131 -9.24 -0.59 -16.20
C PRO A 131 -10.60 -1.29 -16.24
N ALA A 132 -10.59 -2.63 -16.31
CA ALA A 132 -11.76 -3.48 -16.58
C ALA A 132 -12.93 -3.31 -15.59
N TRP A 133 -12.68 -2.71 -14.43
CA TRP A 133 -13.70 -2.40 -13.43
C TRP A 133 -14.59 -1.19 -13.81
N THR A 134 -14.22 -0.41 -14.83
CA THR A 134 -15.09 0.66 -15.38
C THR A 134 -16.37 0.11 -16.01
N PHE A 135 -16.34 -1.13 -16.53
CA PHE A 135 -17.50 -1.84 -17.08
C PHE A 135 -18.60 -2.13 -16.04
N TRP A 136 -18.27 -2.14 -14.74
CA TRP A 136 -19.24 -2.42 -13.68
C TRP A 136 -19.93 -1.15 -13.16
N ARG A 137 -19.45 0.04 -13.55
CA ARG A 137 -19.95 1.33 -13.06
C ARG A 137 -21.00 1.95 -13.98
N THR A 138 -21.10 1.50 -15.24
CA THR A 138 -22.17 1.91 -16.18
C THR A 138 -23.10 0.72 -16.37
N GLY A 139 -24.38 0.91 -16.09
CA GLY A 139 -25.33 -0.17 -15.82
C GLY A 139 -25.50 -1.19 -16.96
N ILE A 140 -25.59 -2.46 -16.55
CA ILE A 140 -26.39 -3.56 -17.12
C ILE A 140 -26.80 -3.36 -18.59
N GLN A 141 -25.96 -3.85 -19.49
CA GLN A 141 -26.40 -4.40 -20.78
C GLN A 141 -25.90 -5.85 -20.82
N TRP A 142 -26.81 -6.80 -20.65
CA TRP A 142 -26.55 -8.21 -20.93
C TRP A 142 -26.02 -8.38 -22.37
N PRO A 143 -25.10 -9.32 -22.65
CA PRO A 143 -24.79 -9.64 -24.04
C PRO A 143 -26.07 -10.11 -24.73
N ALA A 144 -26.35 -9.51 -25.88
CA ALA A 144 -27.49 -9.83 -26.72
C ALA A 144 -27.60 -11.35 -26.93
N VAL A 145 -28.77 -11.90 -26.62
CA VAL A 145 -29.15 -13.27 -26.97
C VAL A 145 -29.08 -13.41 -28.50
N PRO A 146 -28.47 -14.47 -29.06
CA PRO A 146 -28.47 -14.66 -30.51
C PRO A 146 -29.89 -14.87 -31.04
N PRO A 147 -30.25 -14.30 -32.21
CA PRO A 147 -31.59 -14.44 -32.76
C PRO A 147 -31.72 -15.82 -33.41
N SER A 148 -32.59 -16.68 -32.86
CA SER A 148 -33.51 -17.57 -33.60
C SER A 148 -33.98 -18.73 -32.73
N VAL A 149 -35.12 -18.57 -32.07
CA VAL A 149 -36.14 -19.63 -31.96
C VAL A 149 -37.50 -18.92 -31.96
N GLN A 150 -38.20 -18.96 -33.08
CA GLN A 150 -39.59 -18.51 -33.21
C GLN A 150 -40.53 -19.56 -32.58
N LEU A 151 -41.36 -19.13 -31.62
CA LEU A 151 -42.58 -19.85 -31.25
C LEU A 151 -43.80 -18.92 -31.39
N PRO A 152 -44.98 -19.45 -31.74
CA PRO A 152 -46.02 -18.69 -32.41
C PRO A 152 -46.89 -17.86 -31.46
N SER A 153 -47.19 -16.65 -31.95
CA SER A 153 -48.41 -15.86 -31.80
C SER A 153 -49.52 -16.45 -30.94
N GLN A 154 -49.76 -15.84 -29.78
CA GLN A 154 -51.12 -15.53 -29.33
C GLN A 154 -51.16 -14.11 -28.76
N ARG A 155 -51.80 -13.22 -29.53
CA ARG A 155 -52.30 -11.93 -29.06
C ARG A 155 -53.55 -12.20 -28.23
N GLU A 156 -53.52 -11.89 -26.95
CA GLU A 156 -54.74 -11.51 -26.24
C GLU A 156 -54.56 -10.12 -25.63
N SER A 157 -55.44 -9.23 -26.07
CA SER A 157 -55.55 -7.83 -25.69
C SER A 157 -56.22 -7.69 -24.33
N MET A 158 -55.58 -7.02 -23.38
CA MET A 158 -56.28 -6.46 -22.21
C MET A 158 -56.38 -4.92 -22.32
N PRO A 159 -57.55 -4.33 -22.02
CA PRO A 159 -57.76 -2.88 -22.08
C PRO A 159 -57.16 -2.14 -20.88
N PRO A 160 -56.83 -0.84 -21.01
CA PRO A 160 -56.23 -0.06 -19.92
C PRO A 160 -57.29 0.36 -18.89
N LEU A 161 -57.02 0.08 -17.60
CA LEU A 161 -57.79 0.65 -16.50
C LEU A 161 -57.39 2.12 -16.28
N THR A 162 -58.39 2.97 -16.41
CA THR A 162 -58.37 4.42 -16.17
C THR A 162 -57.84 4.79 -14.78
N ARG A 163 -56.83 5.67 -14.77
CA ARG A 163 -56.29 6.37 -13.60
C ARG A 163 -57.31 7.39 -13.09
N GLN A 164 -57.92 7.13 -11.93
CA GLN A 164 -58.69 8.14 -11.20
C GLN A 164 -57.75 8.97 -10.32
N SER A 165 -57.76 10.28 -10.56
CA SER A 165 -57.09 11.29 -9.78
C SER A 165 -57.99 11.77 -8.64
N SER A 166 -57.50 11.65 -7.42
CA SER A 166 -57.96 12.40 -6.24
C SER A 166 -56.81 12.26 -5.22
N GLY A 167 -56.00 13.27 -4.90
CA GLY A 167 -56.33 14.67 -4.71
C GLY A 167 -56.79 14.88 -3.27
N ALA A 168 -55.86 14.87 -2.30
CA ALA A 168 -56.08 15.47 -0.97
C ALA A 168 -54.78 15.52 -0.12
N GLY A 169 -54.38 16.73 0.25
CA GLY A 169 -53.99 17.06 1.63
C GLY A 169 -52.55 16.79 2.05
N VAL A 170 -51.65 17.73 1.75
CA VAL A 170 -50.41 17.95 2.53
C VAL A 170 -50.77 18.79 3.76
N THR A 171 -50.46 18.31 4.95
CA THR A 171 -50.31 19.14 6.15
C THR A 171 -48.97 18.82 6.81
N ARG A 172 -48.00 19.74 6.63
CA ARG A 172 -46.76 19.79 7.41
C ARG A 172 -47.08 20.45 8.75
N HIS A 173 -46.78 19.76 9.84
CA HIS A 173 -46.68 20.37 11.15
C HIS A 173 -45.20 20.66 11.44
N ASP A 174 -44.85 21.94 11.46
CA ASP A 174 -43.65 22.43 12.13
C ASP A 174 -43.82 22.28 13.65
N MET A 175 -42.80 21.75 14.32
CA MET A 175 -42.60 21.98 15.75
C MET A 175 -41.15 22.35 16.00
N ARG A 176 -41.07 23.35 16.89
CA ARG A 176 -39.94 24.13 17.35
C ARG A 176 -39.19 23.42 18.46
#